data_AF-A0A2X3J8Y3-F1
#
_entry.id   AF-A0A2X3J8Y3-F1
#
_cell.length_a   1.000
_cell.length_b   1.000
_cell.length_c   1.000
_cell.angle_alpha   90.00
_cell.angle_beta   90.00
_cell.angle_gamma   90.00
#
_symmetry.space_group_name_H-M   'P 1'
#
loop_
_entity.id
_entity.type
_entity.pdbx_description
1 polymer ?
#
loop_
_entity_poly.entity_id
_entity_poly.type
_entity_poly.pdbx_seq_one_letter_code
_entity_poly.pdbx_strand_id
1 'polypeptide(L)'
;MSLTADNIVQQAGGALLAQKNLLLNARNFTNRGSLDSDALTLAIAGNIDNQTSGKITTRNGLNSTSDSFNNDGSDRGLRDGRSRADRPDQHRQPAG
;
A
#
# COMPACT_ATOMS: atom_id res chain seq x y z
N MET A 1 11.30 0.74 -10.25
CA MET A 1 12.10 0.43 -9.05
C MET A 1 11.35 -0.62 -8.24
N SER A 2 12.05 -1.57 -7.62
CA SER A 2 11.44 -2.52 -6.68
C SER A 2 12.25 -2.53 -5.38
N LEU A 3 11.56 -2.53 -4.24
CA LEU A 3 12.13 -2.72 -2.92
C LEU A 3 11.47 -3.93 -2.27
N THR A 4 12.27 -4.88 -1.81
CA THR A 4 11.81 -6.08 -1.12
C THR A 4 12.44 -6.14 0.27
N ALA A 5 11.61 -6.30 1.31
CA ALA A 5 12.06 -6.41 2.69
C ALA A 5 11.00 -7.06 3.56
N ASP A 6 11.35 -7.54 4.75
CA ASP A 6 10.33 -7.98 5.72
C ASP A 6 9.43 -6.83 6.18
N ASN A 7 10.04 -5.69 6.53
CA ASN A 7 9.33 -4.49 6.94
C ASN A 7 9.92 -3.29 6.20
N ILE A 8 9.06 -2.44 5.66
CA ILE A 8 9.44 -1.15 5.07
C ILE A 8 8.88 -0.06 5.98
N VAL A 9 9.76 0.83 6.44
CA VAL A 9 9.38 1.95 7.31
C VAL A 9 9.88 3.25 6.68
N GLN A 10 8.94 4.09 6.25
CA GLN A 10 9.24 5.46 5.88
C GLN A 10 9.07 6.36 7.10
N GLN A 11 10.20 6.87 7.61
CA GLN A 11 10.22 7.75 8.77
C GLN A 11 9.62 9.13 8.47
N ALA A 12 9.21 9.85 9.51
CA ALA A 12 8.73 11.22 9.39
C ALA A 12 9.80 12.11 8.75
N GLY A 13 9.39 12.95 7.80
CA GLY A 13 10.28 13.78 6.99
C GLY A 13 11.09 13.02 5.92
N GLY A 14 11.04 11.68 5.91
CA GLY A 14 11.64 10.85 4.86
C GLY A 14 10.85 10.92 3.56
N ALA A 15 11.55 10.67 2.45
CA ALA A 15 10.96 10.63 1.12
C ALA A 15 11.43 9.40 0.34
N LEU A 16 10.48 8.69 -0.26
CA LEU A 16 10.75 7.70 -1.29
C LEU A 16 10.18 8.22 -2.62
N LEU A 17 11.09 8.55 -3.54
CA LEU A 17 10.73 9.18 -4.81
C LEU A 17 11.06 8.23 -5.96
N ALA A 18 10.06 7.92 -6.78
CA ALA A 18 10.23 7.14 -7.99
C ALA A 18 9.62 7.89 -9.18
N GLN A 19 10.45 8.24 -10.18
CA GLN A 19 9.94 8.97 -11.35
C GLN A 19 8.98 8.13 -12.23
N LYS A 20 9.00 6.81 -12.08
CA LYS A 20 8.18 5.84 -12.82
C LYS A 20 7.49 4.90 -11.82
N ASN A 21 7.36 3.62 -12.19
CA ASN A 21 6.72 2.61 -11.35
C ASN A 21 7.59 2.27 -10.13
N LEU A 22 6.95 2.22 -8.96
CA LEU A 22 7.49 1.73 -7.71
C LEU A 22 6.73 0.49 -7.26
N LEU A 23 7.45 -0.60 -7.00
CA LEU A 23 6.92 -1.82 -6.38
C LEU A 23 7.51 -1.97 -4.97
N LEU A 24 6.66 -2.01 -3.96
CA LEU A 24 7.03 -2.37 -2.60
C LEU A 24 6.51 -3.78 -2.31
N ASN A 25 7.41 -4.70 -2.01
CA ASN A 25 7.09 -6.07 -1.61
C ASN A 25 7.58 -6.30 -0.17
N ALA A 26 6.65 -6.48 0.77
CA ALA A 26 7.00 -6.69 2.17
C ALA A 26 5.95 -7.44 2.95
N ARG A 27 6.26 -7.88 4.18
CA ARG A 27 5.21 -8.32 5.11
C ARG A 27 4.47 -7.14 5.70
N ASN A 28 5.18 -6.08 6.09
CA ASN A 28 4.56 -4.88 6.66
C ASN A 28 5.10 -3.60 6.03
N PHE A 29 4.25 -2.60 5.88
CA PHE A 29 4.61 -1.27 5.43
C PHE A 29 4.03 -0.21 6.37
N THR A 30 4.89 0.62 6.95
CA THR A 30 4.49 1.79 7.74
C THR A 30 5.01 3.05 7.06
N ASN A 31 4.10 4.00 6.81
CA ASN A 31 4.44 5.29 6.23
C ASN A 31 4.13 6.44 7.19
N ARG A 32 5.16 7.18 7.56
CA ARG A 32 5.09 8.45 8.32
C ARG A 32 5.67 9.62 7.53
N GLY A 33 6.22 9.36 6.35
CA GLY A 33 6.86 10.33 5.47
C GLY A 33 6.10 10.48 4.15
N SER A 34 6.83 10.69 3.07
CA SER A 34 6.26 10.83 1.73
C SER A 34 6.69 9.70 0.79
N LEU A 35 5.73 9.21 0.02
CA LEU A 35 5.97 8.39 -1.15
C LEU A 35 5.37 9.10 -2.36
N ASP A 36 6.21 9.40 -3.35
CA ASP A 36 5.79 9.97 -4.63
C ASP A 36 6.24 9.04 -5.77
N SER A 37 5.29 8.63 -6.60
CA SER A 37 5.59 7.85 -7.79
C SER A 37 4.69 8.18 -8.98
N ASP A 38 5.08 7.74 -10.17
CA ASP A 38 4.13 7.72 -11.29
C ASP A 38 3.04 6.69 -11.03
N ALA A 39 3.42 5.42 -10.87
CA ALA A 39 2.53 4.34 -10.47
C ALA A 39 3.11 3.57 -9.28
N LEU A 40 2.25 3.17 -8.34
CA LEU A 40 2.65 2.43 -7.14
C LEU A 40 1.95 1.08 -7.07
N THR A 41 2.72 0.03 -6.80
CA THR A 41 2.20 -1.28 -6.38
C THR A 41 2.68 -1.59 -4.98
N LEU A 42 1.73 -1.76 -4.05
CA LEU A 42 1.95 -2.23 -2.69
C LEU A 42 1.57 -3.72 -2.63
N ALA A 43 2.57 -4.59 -2.77
CA ALA A 43 2.42 -6.03 -2.62
C ALA A 43 2.77 -6.42 -1.17
N ILE A 44 1.87 -6.13 -0.24
CA ILE A 44 2.13 -6.30 1.19
C ILE A 44 1.38 -7.53 1.70
N ALA A 45 2.07 -8.45 2.38
CA ALA A 45 1.42 -9.68 2.84
C ALA A 45 0.50 -9.41 4.03
N GLY A 46 0.98 -8.66 5.02
CA GLY A 46 0.26 -8.32 6.25
C GLY A 46 -0.34 -6.93 6.18
N ASN A 47 0.26 -5.97 6.89
CA ASN A 47 -0.38 -4.69 7.19
C ASN A 47 0.25 -3.51 6.43
N ILE A 48 -0.60 -2.65 5.90
CA ILE A 48 -0.24 -1.30 5.47
C ILE A 48 -0.79 -0.32 6.51
N ASP A 49 0.10 0.51 7.06
CA ASP A 49 -0.24 1.57 8.00
C ASP A 49 0.30 2.92 7.51
N ASN A 50 -0.56 3.71 6.88
CA ASN A 50 -0.26 5.08 6.48
C ASN A 50 -0.77 6.03 7.58
N GLN A 51 0.15 6.47 8.44
CA GLN A 51 -0.19 7.26 9.62
C GLN A 51 -0.49 8.72 9.25
N THR A 52 -0.97 9.53 10.19
CA THR A 52 -1.42 10.92 9.95
C THR A 52 -0.41 11.83 9.23
N SER A 53 0.90 11.66 9.49
CA SER A 53 1.95 12.41 8.78
C SER A 53 2.35 11.80 7.43
N GLY A 54 1.89 10.59 7.16
CA GLY A 54 2.10 9.84 5.95
C GLY A 54 1.38 10.45 4.74
N LYS A 55 2.07 10.46 3.62
CA LYS A 55 1.53 10.88 2.32
C LYS A 55 1.91 9.89 1.24
N ILE A 56 0.92 9.40 0.50
CA ILE A 56 1.13 8.60 -0.71
C ILE A 56 0.54 9.37 -1.89
N THR A 57 1.39 9.70 -2.85
CA THR A 57 1.00 10.41 -4.08
C THR A 57 1.39 9.58 -5.29
N THR A 58 0.40 9.30 -6.14
CA THR A 58 0.59 8.60 -7.41
C THR A 58 -0.12 9.35 -8.52
N ARG A 59 0.49 9.41 -9.72
CA ARG A 59 -0.06 10.12 -10.88
C ARG A 59 -0.92 9.21 -11.76
N ASN A 60 -0.46 7.97 -11.94
CA ASN A 60 -1.01 6.98 -12.85
C ASN A 60 -1.65 5.78 -12.13
N GLY A 61 -1.71 5.84 -10.79
CA GLY A 61 -2.54 4.96 -9.96
C GLY A 61 -1.78 4.22 -8.86
N LEU A 62 -2.57 3.74 -7.89
CA LEU A 62 -2.16 2.88 -6.80
C LEU A 62 -2.86 1.51 -6.91
N ASN A 63 -2.09 0.43 -6.96
CA ASN A 63 -2.55 -0.93 -6.73
C ASN A 63 -2.05 -1.41 -5.37
N SER A 64 -2.92 -1.95 -4.54
CA SER A 64 -2.57 -2.45 -3.23
C SER A 64 -3.19 -3.81 -2.98
N THR A 65 -2.38 -4.71 -2.43
CA THR A 65 -2.83 -5.96 -1.83
C THR A 65 -2.25 -6.04 -0.43
N SER A 66 -3.09 -6.25 0.56
CA SER A 66 -2.72 -6.46 1.96
C SER A 66 -3.81 -7.21 2.70
N ASP A 67 -3.48 -7.77 3.86
CA ASP A 67 -4.49 -8.30 4.78
C ASP A 67 -5.27 -7.14 5.41
N SER A 68 -4.58 -6.06 5.79
CA SER A 68 -5.19 -4.81 6.29
C SER A 68 -4.59 -3.57 5.62
N PHE A 69 -5.41 -2.52 5.49
CA PHE A 69 -4.99 -1.22 5.00
C PHE A 69 -5.56 -0.13 5.90
N ASN A 70 -4.73 0.39 6.82
CA ASN A 70 -5.06 1.55 7.63
C ASN A 70 -4.50 2.82 6.98
N ASN A 71 -5.33 3.85 6.89
CA ASN A 71 -4.95 5.12 6.29
C ASN A 71 -5.54 6.30 7.06
N ASP A 72 -4.74 6.77 8.02
CA ASP A 72 -4.98 8.00 8.77
C ASP A 72 -4.29 9.21 8.12
N GLY A 73 -3.45 8.97 7.11
CA GLY A 73 -2.70 9.96 6.36
C GLY A 73 -3.43 10.46 5.11
N SER A 74 -2.66 11.02 4.17
CA SER A 74 -3.20 11.56 2.92
C SER A 74 -2.81 10.71 1.72
N ASP A 75 -3.81 10.20 1.02
CA ASP A 75 -3.62 9.39 -0.18
C ASP A 75 -4.27 10.07 -1.38
N ARG A 76 -3.46 10.38 -2.40
CA ARG A 76 -3.93 10.90 -3.70
C ARG A 76 -3.49 9.95 -4.81
N GLY A 77 -4.48 9.26 -5.40
CA GLY A 77 -4.29 8.33 -6.53
C GLY A 77 -4.88 6.93 -6.34
N LEU A 78 -5.61 6.68 -5.25
CA LEU A 78 -6.45 5.49 -5.09
C LEU A 78 -7.51 5.46 -6.19
N ARG A 79 -7.43 4.49 -7.09
CA ARG A 79 -8.54 4.12 -7.99
C ARG A 79 -9.32 2.90 -7.53
N ASP A 80 -8.82 2.13 -6.56
CA ASP A 80 -9.53 1.09 -5.80
C ASP A 80 -8.47 0.32 -4.98
N GLY A 81 -8.35 0.60 -3.68
CA GLY A 81 -7.60 -0.26 -2.77
C GLY A 81 -8.53 -1.40 -2.33
N ARG A 82 -8.21 -2.65 -2.68
CA ARG A 82 -8.98 -3.82 -2.18
C ARG A 82 -8.15 -4.53 -1.13
N SER A 83 -8.48 -4.36 0.15
CA SER A 83 -7.90 -5.20 1.21
C SER A 83 -8.41 -6.63 1.03
N ARG A 84 -7.65 -7.65 1.43
CA ARG A 84 -8.16 -9.02 1.47
C ARG A 84 -9.33 -9.16 2.45
N ALA A 85 -9.35 -8.35 3.50
CA ALA A 85 -10.48 -8.21 4.41
C ALA A 85 -11.76 -7.68 3.70
N ASP A 86 -11.62 -6.92 2.61
CA ASP A 86 -12.75 -6.39 1.83
C ASP A 86 -13.28 -7.41 0.80
N ARG A 87 -12.68 -8.60 0.70
CA ARG A 87 -13.26 -9.69 -0.08
C ARG A 87 -14.35 -10.35 0.76
N PRO A 88 -15.64 -10.25 0.38
CA PRO A 88 -16.65 -11.10 0.98
C PRO A 88 -16.27 -12.55 0.71
N ASP A 89 -16.32 -13.35 1.77
CA ASP A 89 -15.98 -14.77 1.81
C ASP A 89 -16.42 -15.52 0.55
N GLN A 90 -15.46 -15.96 -0.27
CA GLN A 90 -15.68 -17.02 -1.25
C GLN A 90 -15.59 -18.40 -0.57
N HIS A 91 -16.33 -18.57 0.53
CA HIS A 91 -16.63 -19.92 1.02
C HIS A 91 -17.79 -20.45 0.18
N ARG A 92 -17.42 -21.28 -0.79
CA ARG A 92 -18.29 -22.14 -1.59
C ARG A 92 -19.45 -22.67 -0.74
N GLN A 93 -20.68 -22.39 -1.15
CA GLN A 93 -21.82 -23.23 -0.79
C GLN A 93 -21.55 -24.64 -1.34
N PRO A 94 -21.49 -25.70 -0.53
CA PRO A 94 -21.59 -27.04 -1.07
C PRO A 94 -23.01 -27.19 -1.63
N ALA A 95 -23.10 -27.54 -2.91
CA ALA A 95 -24.36 -27.96 -3.51
C ALA A 95 -24.84 -29.21 -2.75
N GLY A 96 -25.96 -29.06 -2.04
CA GLY A 96 -26.79 -30.14 -1.52
C GLY A 96 -28.14 -30.09 -2.22
#